data_AF-A0A2M8ESC5-F1
#
_entry.id   AF-A0A2M8ESC5-F1
#
_cell.length_a   1.000
_cell.length_b   1.000
_cell.length_c   1.000
_cell.angle_alpha   90.00
_cell.angle_beta   90.00
_cell.angle_gamma   90.00
#
_symmetry.space_group_name_H-M   'P 1'
#
loop_
_entity.id
_entity.type
_entity.pdbx_description
1 polymer ?
#
loop_
_entity_poly.entity_id
_entity_poly.type
_entity_poly.pdbx_seq_one_letter_code
_entity_poly.pdbx_strand_id
1 'polypeptide(L)'
;MKEKSKLLILAFLGIVISLSLLYLGLISPIIQSLKPKLKEIATKSPQPHLSQKAEIKLSLSPQEVMVYSGEPLEIRVLAETKEKLIATDIELAFDPEVLIAKEAKPGIFWLKPQELTKVLDNSKGEILYGIATLEPKSGQGIVASFKFTVKELSLTSLNTTISFKSGTQASVVGKETELKFSEGGKYVILKTNE
;
A
#
# COMPACT_ATOMS: atom_id res chain seq x y z
N MET A 1 -40.83 11.59 51.74
CA MET A 1 -39.45 11.05 51.74
C MET A 1 -38.77 11.03 50.36
N LYS A 2 -39.49 10.82 49.25
CA LYS A 2 -38.92 10.67 47.88
C LYS A 2 -38.33 11.94 47.23
N GLU A 3 -38.71 13.15 47.67
CA GLU A 3 -38.16 14.38 47.06
C GLU A 3 -36.82 14.81 47.66
N LYS A 4 -36.62 14.59 48.97
CA LYS A 4 -35.37 14.93 49.65
C LYS A 4 -34.19 14.11 49.14
N SER A 5 -34.41 12.86 48.70
CA SER A 5 -33.37 12.01 48.12
C SER A 5 -32.97 12.46 46.70
N LYS A 6 -33.90 13.00 45.90
CA LYS A 6 -33.59 13.53 44.56
C LYS A 6 -32.73 14.80 44.64
N LEU A 7 -33.01 15.67 45.60
CA LEU A 7 -32.22 16.88 45.84
C LEU A 7 -30.77 16.54 46.27
N LEU A 8 -30.62 15.51 47.09
CA LEU A 8 -29.31 15.03 47.57
C LEU A 8 -28.46 14.41 46.45
N ILE A 9 -29.08 13.65 45.53
CA ILE A 9 -28.39 13.05 44.39
C ILE A 9 -27.91 14.11 43.39
N LEU A 10 -28.74 15.12 43.11
CA LEU A 10 -28.37 16.24 42.23
C LEU A 10 -27.22 17.08 42.79
N ALA A 11 -27.21 17.32 44.11
CA ALA A 11 -26.12 18.02 44.78
C ALA A 11 -24.80 17.23 44.69
N PHE A 12 -24.86 15.90 44.85
CA PHE A 12 -23.67 15.04 44.77
C PHE A 12 -23.08 15.00 43.35
N LEU A 13 -23.94 14.94 42.32
CA LEU A 13 -23.50 14.91 40.92
C LEU A 13 -22.79 16.22 40.51
N GLY A 14 -23.28 17.38 40.99
CA GLY A 14 -22.63 18.67 40.75
C GLY A 14 -21.23 18.77 41.37
N ILE A 15 -21.05 18.21 42.58
CA ILE A 15 -19.76 18.20 43.28
C ILE A 15 -18.74 17.32 42.54
N VAL A 16 -19.16 16.13 42.07
CA VAL A 16 -18.27 15.21 41.33
C VAL A 16 -17.81 15.83 40.00
N ILE A 17 -18.69 16.50 39.26
CA ILE A 17 -18.33 17.16 38.00
C ILE A 17 -17.37 18.33 38.24
N SER A 18 -17.58 19.11 39.31
CA SER A 18 -16.69 20.22 39.68
C SER A 18 -15.29 19.74 40.09
N LEU A 19 -15.20 18.62 40.81
CA LEU A 19 -13.93 17.99 41.18
C LEU A 19 -13.16 17.42 39.98
N SER A 20 -13.85 16.81 39.00
CA SER A 20 -13.21 16.32 37.77
C SER A 20 -12.62 17.44 36.91
N LEU A 21 -13.28 18.60 36.82
CA LEU A 21 -12.76 19.74 36.07
C LEU A 21 -11.54 20.39 36.74
N LEU A 22 -11.48 20.41 38.07
CA LEU A 22 -10.29 20.83 38.82
C LEU A 22 -9.09 19.89 38.62
N TYR A 23 -9.34 18.59 38.43
CA TYR A 23 -8.28 17.60 38.22
C TYR A 23 -7.61 17.72 36.84
N LEU A 24 -8.36 18.09 35.80
CA LEU A 24 -7.83 18.28 34.44
C LEU A 24 -6.98 19.55 34.29
N GLY A 25 -7.15 20.56 35.16
CA GLY A 25 -6.37 21.80 35.14
C GLY A 25 -4.95 21.69 35.73
N LEU A 26 -4.66 20.65 36.52
CA LEU A 26 -3.39 20.52 37.24
C LEU A 26 -2.31 19.68 36.52
N ILE A 27 -2.63 19.09 35.36
CA ILE A 27 -1.68 18.23 34.60
C ILE A 27 -0.91 19.01 33.52
N SER A 28 -1.08 20.33 33.42
CA SER A 28 -0.64 21.12 32.26
C SER A 28 0.77 21.77 32.31
N PRO A 29 1.62 21.70 33.36
CA PRO A 29 2.98 22.25 33.24
C PRO A 29 4.09 21.23 33.59
N ILE A 30 4.20 20.11 32.87
CA ILE A 30 5.41 19.24 32.92
C ILE A 30 5.82 18.73 31.53
N ILE A 31 5.89 19.60 30.51
CA ILE A 31 6.58 19.28 29.24
C ILE A 31 7.39 20.49 28.69
N GLN A 32 7.99 21.32 29.54
CA GLN A 32 8.76 22.49 29.05
C GLN A 32 10.22 22.62 29.52
N SER A 33 10.85 21.59 30.09
CA SER A 33 12.28 21.71 30.43
C SER A 33 13.13 20.48 30.14
N LEU A 34 13.28 20.11 28.87
CA LEU A 34 14.48 19.39 28.40
C LEU A 34 14.86 19.91 27.01
N LYS A 35 15.42 21.12 26.94
CA LYS A 35 16.33 21.47 25.83
C LYS A 35 17.74 21.12 26.29
N PRO A 36 18.32 19.99 25.87
CA PRO A 36 19.74 19.74 26.11
C PRO A 36 20.55 20.77 25.33
N LYS A 37 21.43 21.49 26.03
CA LYS A 37 22.42 22.38 25.44
C LYS A 37 23.47 21.51 24.74
N LEU A 38 23.30 21.29 23.44
CA LEU A 38 24.26 20.56 22.62
C LEU A 38 25.58 21.34 22.56
N LYS A 39 26.63 20.71 23.08
CA LYS A 39 28.02 21.13 22.94
C LYS A 39 28.39 20.97 21.46
N GLU A 40 28.70 22.06 20.80
CA GLU A 40 29.16 22.08 19.41
C GLU A 40 30.51 21.34 19.33
N ILE A 41 30.47 20.05 19.02
CA ILE A 41 31.63 19.29 18.62
C ILE A 41 31.73 19.51 17.11
N ALA A 42 32.78 20.22 16.68
CA ALA A 42 33.16 20.37 15.28
C ALA A 42 33.30 18.98 14.64
N THR A 43 32.21 18.51 14.05
CA THR A 43 32.15 17.26 13.32
C THR A 43 32.22 17.66 11.85
N LYS A 44 33.22 17.16 11.14
CA LYS A 44 33.41 17.38 9.70
C LYS A 44 32.05 17.30 9.01
N SER A 45 31.70 18.39 8.32
CA SER A 45 30.46 18.51 7.54
C SER A 45 30.23 17.22 6.74
N PRO A 46 29.11 16.49 6.96
CA PRO A 46 28.72 15.44 6.05
C PRO A 46 28.57 16.08 4.68
N GLN A 47 29.46 15.70 3.77
CA GLN A 47 29.32 15.97 2.35
C GLN A 47 27.88 15.61 1.96
N PRO A 48 27.16 16.45 1.19
CA PRO A 48 25.83 16.10 0.73
C PRO A 48 25.97 14.86 -0.16
N HIS A 49 25.77 13.68 0.42
CA HIS A 49 25.50 12.49 -0.34
C HIS A 49 24.18 12.77 -1.05
N LEU A 50 24.26 13.09 -2.34
CA LEU A 50 23.14 13.12 -3.26
C LEU A 50 22.26 11.92 -2.92
N SER A 51 21.10 12.18 -2.34
CA SER A 51 20.15 11.14 -1.93
C SER A 51 19.71 10.43 -3.21
N GLN A 52 20.39 9.33 -3.53
CA GLN A 52 20.16 8.58 -4.74
C GLN A 52 18.78 7.93 -4.58
N LYS A 53 17.81 8.53 -5.26
CA LYS A 53 16.40 8.13 -5.27
C LYS A 53 16.32 6.66 -5.68
N ALA A 54 15.79 5.82 -4.80
CA ALA A 54 15.42 4.46 -5.16
C ALA A 54 14.32 4.56 -6.21
N GLU A 55 14.61 4.13 -7.44
CA GLU A 55 13.68 4.16 -8.56
C GLU A 55 13.27 2.72 -8.87
N ILE A 56 12.03 2.39 -8.51
CA ILE A 56 11.37 1.14 -8.88
C ILE A 56 10.23 1.52 -9.81
N LYS A 57 10.11 0.77 -10.90
CA LYS A 57 9.04 0.92 -11.85
C LYS A 57 8.26 -0.38 -11.98
N LEU A 58 6.95 -0.29 -11.75
CA LEU A 58 6.00 -1.37 -12.02
C LEU A 58 5.19 -1.06 -13.27
N SER A 59 4.92 -2.08 -14.07
CA SER A 59 4.12 -1.96 -15.30
C SER A 59 3.34 -3.25 -15.60
N LEU A 60 2.25 -3.13 -16.35
CA LEU A 60 1.45 -4.26 -16.82
C LEU A 60 1.83 -4.65 -18.26
N SER A 61 1.73 -5.95 -18.56
CA SER A 61 1.94 -6.47 -19.91
C SER A 61 0.99 -7.64 -20.20
N PRO A 62 0.15 -7.54 -21.26
CA PRO A 62 -0.17 -6.32 -22.02
C PRO A 62 -0.90 -5.27 -21.16
N GLN A 63 -0.86 -4.00 -21.58
CA GLN A 63 -1.58 -2.91 -20.90
C GLN A 63 -3.02 -2.76 -21.42
N GLU A 64 -3.19 -2.91 -22.73
CA GLU A 64 -4.47 -2.96 -23.41
C GLU A 64 -4.51 -4.22 -24.27
N VAL A 65 -5.65 -4.88 -24.31
CA VAL A 65 -5.81 -6.13 -25.05
C VAL A 65 -7.20 -6.20 -25.65
N MET A 66 -7.23 -6.58 -26.92
CA MET A 66 -8.45 -7.03 -27.58
C MET A 66 -8.68 -8.48 -27.19
N VAL A 67 -9.83 -8.76 -26.60
CA VAL A 67 -10.18 -10.08 -26.09
C VAL A 67 -11.27 -10.71 -26.94
N TYR A 68 -11.26 -12.04 -27.02
CA TYR A 68 -12.26 -12.85 -27.70
C TYR A 68 -13.03 -13.69 -26.68
N SER A 69 -14.32 -13.90 -26.94
CA SER A 69 -15.22 -14.64 -26.05
C SER A 69 -14.65 -16.00 -25.66
N GLY A 70 -14.62 -16.30 -24.36
CA GLY A 70 -14.15 -17.59 -23.83
C GLY A 70 -12.63 -17.82 -23.86
N GLU A 71 -11.84 -16.94 -24.49
CA GLU A 71 -10.39 -17.14 -24.56
C GLU A 71 -9.66 -16.84 -23.23
N PRO A 72 -8.54 -17.53 -22.96
CA PRO A 72 -7.70 -17.20 -21.82
C PRO A 72 -6.89 -15.93 -22.10
N LEU A 73 -6.76 -15.08 -21.07
CA LEU A 73 -5.90 -13.91 -21.08
C LEU A 73 -4.88 -14.00 -19.94
N GLU A 74 -3.60 -13.75 -20.23
CA GLU A 74 -2.55 -13.63 -19.21
C GLU A 74 -2.06 -12.18 -19.14
N ILE A 75 -2.08 -11.60 -17.94
CA ILE A 75 -1.47 -10.31 -17.61
C ILE A 75 -0.30 -10.52 -16.69
N ARG A 76 0.80 -9.81 -16.95
CA ARG A 76 2.03 -9.89 -16.17
C ARG A 76 2.34 -8.54 -15.55
N VAL A 77 2.78 -8.55 -14.29
CA VAL A 77 3.36 -7.39 -13.63
C VAL A 77 4.88 -7.47 -13.76
N LEU A 78 5.45 -6.47 -14.41
CA LEU A 78 6.88 -6.33 -14.64
C LEU A 78 7.45 -5.31 -13.63
N ALA A 79 8.56 -5.68 -13.00
CA ALA A 79 9.37 -4.77 -12.20
C ALA A 79 10.66 -4.42 -12.94
N GLU A 80 11.09 -3.16 -12.79
CA GLU A 80 12.39 -2.64 -13.21
C GLU A 80 12.95 -1.79 -12.06
N THR A 81 14.09 -2.20 -11.49
CA THR A 81 14.67 -1.54 -10.31
C THR A 81 16.18 -1.69 -10.25
N LYS A 82 16.87 -0.64 -9.78
CA LYS A 82 18.30 -0.70 -9.42
C LYS A 82 18.53 -1.14 -7.97
N GLU A 83 17.48 -1.12 -7.16
CA GLU A 83 17.49 -1.46 -5.74
C GLU A 83 16.97 -2.88 -5.53
N LYS A 84 17.37 -3.51 -4.42
CA LYS A 84 16.97 -4.89 -4.10
C LYS A 84 15.51 -4.96 -3.66
N LEU A 85 14.62 -5.33 -4.56
CA LEU A 85 13.19 -5.52 -4.31
C LEU A 85 12.97 -6.76 -3.44
N ILE A 86 12.23 -6.59 -2.34
CA ILE A 86 11.96 -7.62 -1.35
C ILE A 86 10.48 -8.02 -1.28
N ALA A 87 9.56 -7.09 -1.58
CA ALA A 87 8.13 -7.36 -1.56
C ALA A 87 7.36 -6.47 -2.54
N THR A 88 6.18 -6.93 -2.95
CA THR A 88 5.20 -6.18 -3.72
C THR A 88 3.81 -6.49 -3.20
N ASP A 89 3.01 -5.47 -2.95
CA ASP A 89 1.57 -5.60 -2.82
C ASP A 89 0.94 -5.05 -4.09
N ILE A 90 0.21 -5.90 -4.80
CA ILE A 90 -0.35 -5.59 -6.11
C ILE A 90 -1.85 -5.49 -5.97
N GLU A 91 -2.40 -4.33 -6.31
CA GLU A 91 -3.83 -4.13 -6.41
C GLU A 91 -4.20 -3.86 -7.87
N LEU A 92 -5.02 -4.73 -8.47
CA LEU A 92 -5.50 -4.54 -9.84
C LEU A 92 -7.01 -4.29 -9.86
N ALA A 93 -7.43 -3.44 -10.78
CA ALA A 93 -8.82 -3.29 -11.21
C ALA A 93 -8.98 -3.82 -12.64
N PHE A 94 -10.08 -4.53 -12.87
CA PHE A 94 -10.48 -5.06 -14.18
C PHE A 94 -12.01 -4.94 -14.32
N ASP A 95 -12.52 -5.05 -15.55
CA ASP A 95 -13.97 -5.05 -15.80
C ASP A 95 -14.58 -6.43 -15.48
N PRO A 96 -15.38 -6.57 -14.41
CA PRO A 96 -15.96 -7.85 -14.04
C PRO A 96 -17.06 -8.31 -14.99
N GLU A 97 -17.63 -7.45 -15.83
CA GLU A 97 -18.61 -7.85 -16.85
C GLU A 97 -17.96 -8.51 -18.06
N VAL A 98 -16.66 -8.28 -18.26
CA VAL A 98 -15.89 -8.81 -19.40
C VAL A 98 -14.96 -9.96 -18.99
N LEU A 99 -14.34 -9.86 -17.82
CA LEU A 99 -13.28 -10.78 -17.40
C LEU A 99 -13.64 -11.50 -16.09
N ILE A 100 -13.12 -12.73 -15.96
CA ILE A 100 -13.12 -13.49 -14.72
C ILE A 100 -11.67 -13.82 -14.38
N ALA A 101 -11.14 -13.27 -13.30
CA ALA A 101 -9.86 -13.66 -12.74
C ALA A 101 -9.92 -15.11 -12.24
N LYS A 102 -9.01 -15.94 -12.75
CA LYS A 102 -8.92 -17.38 -12.44
C LYS A 102 -7.75 -17.72 -11.55
N GLU A 103 -6.63 -17.04 -11.75
CA GLU A 103 -5.37 -17.38 -11.08
C GLU A 103 -4.52 -16.13 -10.87
N ALA A 104 -3.87 -16.05 -9.72
CA ALA A 104 -2.71 -15.18 -9.48
C ALA A 104 -1.57 -16.07 -8.98
N LYS A 105 -0.38 -15.86 -9.54
CA LYS A 105 0.83 -16.64 -9.20
C LYS A 105 2.07 -15.75 -9.21
N PRO A 106 3.13 -16.12 -8.47
CA PRO A 106 4.38 -15.39 -8.52
C PRO A 106 5.01 -15.54 -9.89
N GLY A 107 5.69 -14.48 -10.33
CA GLY A 107 6.53 -14.52 -11.51
C GLY A 107 7.92 -15.07 -11.21
N ILE A 108 8.77 -15.08 -12.23
CA ILE A 108 10.13 -15.62 -12.16
C ILE A 108 11.18 -14.61 -11.66
N PHE A 109 10.77 -13.41 -11.23
CA PHE A 109 11.70 -12.39 -10.76
C PHE A 109 12.52 -12.91 -9.57
N TRP A 110 11.84 -13.51 -8.59
CA TRP A 110 12.45 -14.23 -7.47
C TRP A 110 12.40 -15.74 -7.68
N LEU A 111 13.40 -16.46 -7.18
CA LEU A 111 13.45 -17.92 -7.32
C LEU A 111 12.46 -18.63 -6.40
N LYS A 112 12.27 -18.12 -5.18
CA LYS A 112 11.39 -18.68 -4.13
C LYS A 112 10.62 -17.58 -3.41
N PRO A 113 9.69 -16.89 -4.09
CA PRO A 113 8.81 -15.94 -3.44
C PRO A 113 7.80 -16.67 -2.55
N GLN A 114 7.34 -15.99 -1.50
CA GLN A 114 6.24 -16.39 -0.64
C GLN A 114 5.02 -15.54 -0.98
N GLU A 115 3.88 -16.19 -1.25
CA GLU A 115 2.58 -15.52 -1.32
C GLU A 115 2.15 -15.11 0.09
N LEU A 116 1.91 -13.82 0.31
CA LEU A 116 1.42 -13.27 1.56
C LEU A 116 -0.10 -13.13 1.55
N THR A 117 -0.64 -12.65 0.43
CA THR A 117 -2.07 -12.39 0.25
C THR A 117 -2.48 -12.76 -1.17
N LYS A 118 -3.66 -13.37 -1.32
CA LYS A 118 -4.29 -13.62 -2.64
C LYS A 118 -5.80 -13.53 -2.53
N VAL A 119 -6.37 -12.48 -3.10
CA VAL A 119 -7.81 -12.26 -3.20
C VAL A 119 -8.15 -11.94 -4.65
N LEU A 120 -9.08 -12.71 -5.22
CA LEU A 120 -9.62 -12.49 -6.57
C LEU A 120 -11.12 -12.19 -6.44
N ASP A 121 -11.48 -10.91 -6.29
CA ASP A 121 -12.86 -10.48 -6.17
C ASP A 121 -13.46 -10.20 -7.55
N ASN A 122 -14.00 -11.28 -8.15
CA ASN A 122 -14.69 -11.22 -9.44
C ASN A 122 -16.02 -10.45 -9.40
N SER A 123 -16.57 -10.15 -8.21
CA SER A 123 -17.80 -9.36 -8.10
C SER A 123 -17.52 -7.87 -8.21
N LYS A 124 -16.37 -7.42 -7.70
CA LYS A 124 -15.93 -6.02 -7.75
C LYS A 124 -14.96 -5.71 -8.88
N GLY A 125 -14.43 -6.73 -9.54
CA GLY A 125 -13.39 -6.55 -10.56
C GLY A 125 -12.04 -6.19 -9.92
N GLU A 126 -11.72 -6.79 -8.77
CA GLU A 126 -10.53 -6.43 -7.99
C GLU A 126 -9.63 -7.63 -7.69
N ILE A 127 -8.31 -7.42 -7.72
CA ILE A 127 -7.32 -8.41 -7.27
C ILE A 127 -6.42 -7.75 -6.24
N LEU A 128 -6.22 -8.43 -5.11
CA LEU A 128 -5.20 -8.08 -4.12
C LEU A 128 -4.20 -9.23 -4.03
N TYR A 129 -2.93 -8.94 -4.33
CA TYR A 129 -1.90 -9.96 -4.40
C TYR A 129 -0.58 -9.49 -3.79
N GLY A 130 -0.24 -10.03 -2.63
CA GLY A 130 0.97 -9.70 -1.88
C GLY A 130 2.02 -10.80 -2.02
N ILE A 131 3.25 -10.43 -2.36
CA ILE A 131 4.36 -11.35 -2.56
C ILE A 131 5.61 -10.78 -1.89
N ALA A 132 6.35 -11.62 -1.17
CA ALA A 132 7.64 -11.25 -0.60
C ALA A 132 8.70 -12.35 -0.81
N THR A 133 9.95 -12.04 -0.53
CA THR A 133 11.04 -13.04 -0.56
C THR A 133 12.06 -12.79 0.54
N LEU A 134 12.81 -13.84 0.87
CA LEU A 134 14.02 -13.75 1.70
C LEU A 134 15.30 -13.55 0.86
N GLU A 135 15.19 -13.58 -0.47
CA GLU A 135 16.30 -13.40 -1.41
C GLU A 135 16.07 -12.16 -2.31
N PRO A 136 16.22 -10.93 -1.77
CA PRO A 136 15.93 -9.70 -2.49
C PRO A 136 16.82 -9.52 -3.72
N LYS A 137 16.24 -8.99 -4.79
CA LYS A 137 16.91 -8.91 -6.10
C LYS A 137 16.64 -7.57 -6.79
N SER A 138 17.64 -7.08 -7.53
CA SER A 138 17.54 -5.93 -8.43
C SER A 138 17.53 -6.38 -9.89
N GLY A 139 17.10 -5.49 -10.80
CA GLY A 139 17.04 -5.74 -12.24
C GLY A 139 15.62 -5.65 -12.78
N GLN A 140 15.39 -6.37 -13.87
CA GLN A 140 14.09 -6.41 -14.56
C GLN A 140 13.52 -7.83 -14.58
N GLY A 141 12.21 -7.97 -14.46
CA GLY A 141 11.53 -9.26 -14.66
C GLY A 141 10.07 -9.26 -14.22
N ILE A 142 9.44 -10.44 -14.34
CA ILE A 142 8.03 -10.63 -14.00
C ILE A 142 7.91 -10.96 -12.51
N VAL A 143 7.23 -10.11 -11.74
CA VAL A 143 7.00 -10.34 -10.29
C VAL A 143 5.72 -11.13 -10.04
N ALA A 144 4.72 -10.99 -10.91
CA ALA A 144 3.44 -11.69 -10.80
C ALA A 144 2.82 -11.94 -12.18
N SER A 145 2.06 -13.03 -12.30
CA SER A 145 1.21 -13.33 -13.44
C SER A 145 -0.22 -13.55 -12.97
N PHE A 146 -1.19 -13.05 -13.74
CA PHE A 146 -2.62 -13.16 -13.51
C PHE A 146 -3.26 -13.77 -14.75
N LYS A 147 -4.05 -14.84 -14.56
CA LYS A 147 -4.84 -15.43 -15.64
C LYS A 147 -6.30 -15.07 -15.50
N PHE A 148 -6.90 -14.70 -16.61
CA PHE A 148 -8.30 -14.38 -16.77
C PHE A 148 -8.93 -15.31 -17.81
N THR A 149 -10.24 -15.47 -17.71
CA THR A 149 -11.09 -15.97 -18.80
C THR A 149 -12.02 -14.86 -19.21
N VAL A 150 -12.19 -14.67 -20.51
CA VAL A 150 -13.15 -13.71 -21.06
C VAL A 150 -14.54 -14.33 -20.97
N LYS A 151 -15.50 -13.58 -20.40
CA LYS A 151 -16.90 -14.01 -20.33
C LYS A 151 -17.48 -14.18 -21.73
N GLU A 152 -18.62 -14.87 -21.81
CA GLU A 152 -19.36 -14.92 -23.07
C GLU A 152 -19.87 -13.53 -23.43
N LEU A 153 -19.34 -12.96 -24.50
CA LEU A 153 -19.68 -11.61 -24.97
C LEU A 153 -20.73 -11.69 -26.09
N SER A 154 -21.64 -10.71 -26.15
CA SER A 154 -22.56 -10.58 -27.29
C SER A 154 -21.85 -10.18 -28.59
N LEU A 155 -20.60 -9.69 -28.49
CA LEU A 155 -19.72 -9.33 -29.60
C LEU A 155 -18.57 -10.34 -29.69
N THR A 156 -18.09 -10.61 -30.90
CA THR A 156 -16.97 -11.54 -31.12
C THR A 156 -15.67 -11.08 -30.45
N SER A 157 -15.49 -9.77 -30.30
CA SER A 157 -14.35 -9.19 -29.59
C SER A 157 -14.71 -7.87 -28.89
N LEU A 158 -13.94 -7.54 -27.85
CA LEU A 158 -14.07 -6.30 -27.09
C LEU A 158 -12.69 -5.84 -26.60
N ASN A 159 -12.49 -4.53 -26.46
CA ASN A 159 -11.31 -4.00 -25.77
C ASN A 159 -11.59 -3.91 -24.28
N THR A 160 -10.64 -4.36 -23.47
CA THR A 160 -10.70 -4.22 -22.01
C THR A 160 -9.36 -3.73 -21.47
N THR A 161 -9.42 -3.09 -20.31
CA THR A 161 -8.25 -2.49 -19.65
C THR A 161 -8.12 -3.06 -18.26
N ILE A 162 -6.88 -3.34 -17.87
CA ILE A 162 -6.51 -3.73 -16.52
C ILE A 162 -5.55 -2.66 -16.01
N SER A 163 -5.77 -2.21 -14.79
CA SER A 163 -5.01 -1.09 -14.23
C SER A 163 -4.61 -1.39 -12.80
N PHE A 164 -3.49 -0.82 -12.37
CA PHE A 164 -3.16 -0.83 -10.94
C PHE A 164 -4.05 0.17 -10.20
N LYS A 165 -4.43 -0.18 -8.97
CA LYS A 165 -5.03 0.74 -8.01
C LYS A 165 -3.95 1.43 -7.18
N SER A 166 -4.36 2.49 -6.48
CA SER A 166 -3.48 3.31 -5.62
C SER A 166 -2.83 2.54 -4.47
N GLY A 167 -3.39 1.41 -4.04
CA GLY A 167 -2.80 0.58 -2.99
C GLY A 167 -1.69 -0.35 -3.47
N THR A 168 -1.37 -0.36 -4.77
CA THR A 168 -0.18 -1.07 -5.25
C THR A 168 1.05 -0.45 -4.60
N GLN A 169 2.01 -1.27 -4.17
CA GLN A 169 3.26 -0.82 -3.57
C GLN A 169 4.36 -1.86 -3.76
N ALA A 170 5.61 -1.40 -3.64
CA ALA A 170 6.78 -2.25 -3.72
C ALA A 170 7.76 -1.80 -2.65
N SER A 171 8.45 -2.76 -2.03
CA SER A 171 9.40 -2.50 -0.95
C SER A 171 10.78 -3.01 -1.34
N VAL A 172 11.82 -2.27 -0.94
CA VAL A 172 13.22 -2.64 -1.12
C VAL A 172 13.91 -2.82 0.21
N VAL A 173 15.01 -3.58 0.22
CA VAL A 173 15.79 -3.80 1.45
C VAL A 173 16.20 -2.47 2.08
N GLY A 174 15.87 -2.30 3.36
CA GLY A 174 16.28 -1.15 4.17
C GLY A 174 15.51 0.15 3.91
N LYS A 175 14.40 0.13 3.13
CA LYS A 175 13.53 1.30 2.92
C LYS A 175 12.08 0.84 2.68
N GLU A 176 11.12 1.41 3.39
CA GLU A 176 9.70 1.38 2.98
C GLU A 176 9.49 2.43 1.87
N THR A 177 8.70 2.09 0.84
CA THR A 177 8.51 3.01 -0.29
C THR A 177 7.08 3.03 -0.81
N GLU A 178 6.57 4.23 -1.09
CA GLU A 178 5.21 4.51 -1.56
C GLU A 178 5.20 4.82 -3.07
N LEU A 179 4.23 4.32 -3.84
CA LEU A 179 4.13 4.60 -5.28
C LEU A 179 3.76 6.06 -5.55
N LYS A 180 4.39 6.67 -6.56
CA LYS A 180 3.84 7.88 -7.21
C LYS A 180 3.50 7.57 -8.67
N PHE A 181 2.37 8.11 -9.11
CA PHE A 181 1.83 7.90 -10.45
C PHE A 181 2.76 8.50 -11.52
N SER A 182 2.99 7.78 -12.62
CA SER A 182 3.49 8.38 -13.86
C SER A 182 2.55 8.00 -15.01
N GLU A 183 2.27 8.95 -15.89
CA GLU A 183 1.26 8.79 -16.94
C GLU A 183 1.48 7.54 -17.80
N GLY A 184 0.36 6.87 -18.16
CA GLY A 184 0.35 5.72 -19.05
C GLY A 184 0.53 4.36 -18.38
N GLY A 185 0.02 4.14 -17.17
CA GLY A 185 0.03 2.81 -16.50
C GLY A 185 1.40 2.38 -15.95
N LYS A 186 2.34 3.32 -15.85
CA LYS A 186 3.67 3.12 -15.27
C LYS A 186 3.68 3.75 -13.88
N TYR A 187 4.01 2.97 -12.85
CA TYR A 187 4.16 3.52 -11.51
C TYR A 187 5.64 3.74 -11.23
N VAL A 188 6.02 4.95 -10.81
CA VAL A 188 7.40 5.28 -10.42
C VAL A 188 7.42 5.58 -8.93
N ILE A 189 8.09 4.73 -8.18
CA ILE A 189 8.24 4.91 -6.74
C ILE A 189 9.25 6.04 -6.47
N LEU A 190 8.83 7.07 -5.72
CA LEU A 190 9.72 8.10 -5.23
C LEU A 190 9.73 8.04 -3.70
N LYS A 191 10.91 7.83 -3.11
CA LYS A 191 11.11 7.74 -1.66
C LYS A 191 10.44 8.89 -0.90
N THR A 192 9.72 8.56 0.18
CA THR A 192 9.35 9.50 1.25
C THR A 192 10.29 9.24 2.44
N ASN A 193 11.00 10.27 2.91
CA ASN A 193 11.78 10.20 4.15
C ASN A 193 10.86 10.62 5.29
N GLU A 194 10.91 9.90 6.41
CA GLU A 194 10.90 10.52 7.74
C GLU A 194 12.17 10.14 8.47
#